data_AF-A0A5B7ZY96-F1
#
_entry.id   AF-A0A5B7ZY96-F1
#
_cell.length_a   1.000
_cell.length_b   1.000
_cell.length_c   1.000
_cell.angle_alpha   90.00
_cell.angle_beta   90.00
_cell.angle_gamma   90.00
#
_symmetry.space_group_name_H-M   'P 1'
#
loop_
_entity.id
_entity.type
_entity.pdbx_description
1 polymer ?
#
loop_
_entity_poly.entity_id
_entity_poly.type
_entity_poly.pdbx_seq_one_letter_code
_entity_poly.pdbx_strand_id
1 'polypeptide(L)'
;MRTSFRWLAASLLSLSVLSCAKQEMVSPTPTAVSASADVSATGFPETFESGTKTAYTAGSVTLGSGSWTLDDALLGNTTADHKTGTQSARVRNLGTLTMNFNTTAGVGVVTVQHAVYGTDGSSQWELWASTNSGSSYAKVGSTITSSSTTLQTASFTVNLAGSVRLQIRKTSGGTNRINLDNITVEQYGGTTPPPTGTGKKFLFDATHAETAGNADWVLDVDNGVVPRYPTPAASGITSTTPETYWTGALSSWGVALVKQGHQVENLPVGTAITYGNTSNPQDLANYNVFVIDEPNTLFTSAEKTAILSFVRNGGGLFMISDHDVSDRNNDGYDSPAIWNDLMNSNSVQANPFGFSIDKNNIVETSSNVRTGTNAILNGSQGTVTQIKYSNGATITVNSTVATPLIWRSTSTQGNANVLCASSTFGTGRVVVVGDSSPADDGTGSPGNTVYPGWTEIASHAKLHMNASLWLAKLQ
;
A
#
# COMPACT_ATOMS: atom_id res chain seq x y z
N MET A 1 -8.20 55.17 59.31
CA MET A 1 -9.25 55.75 58.45
C MET A 1 -8.67 55.89 57.04
N ARG A 2 -9.28 55.23 56.04
CA ARG A 2 -9.13 55.41 54.56
C ARG A 2 -7.81 54.97 53.86
N THR A 3 -7.82 53.70 53.45
CA THR A 3 -7.60 53.13 52.09
C THR A 3 -6.88 53.92 50.98
N SER A 4 -5.93 53.27 50.28
CA SER A 4 -6.04 52.75 48.87
C SER A 4 -4.65 52.72 48.18
N PHE A 5 -4.12 51.55 47.82
CA PHE A 5 -4.13 50.92 46.47
C PHE A 5 -3.21 51.59 45.43
N ARG A 6 -2.11 50.92 45.02
CA ARG A 6 -1.90 50.31 43.68
C ARG A 6 -0.42 50.01 43.40
N TRP A 7 -0.26 48.88 42.72
CA TRP A 7 0.94 48.19 42.26
C TRP A 7 1.55 48.83 41.01
N LEU A 8 2.87 48.69 40.80
CA LEU A 8 3.44 47.84 39.73
C LEU A 8 4.98 47.85 39.75
N ALA A 9 5.55 46.69 39.45
CA ALA A 9 6.98 46.42 39.30
C ALA A 9 7.49 46.72 37.89
N ALA A 10 8.77 47.08 37.76
CA ALA A 10 9.72 46.60 36.74
C ALA A 10 11.05 47.36 36.86
N SER A 11 12.18 46.65 36.95
CA SER A 11 13.43 46.89 36.19
C SER A 11 14.54 45.95 36.66
N LEU A 12 15.13 45.25 35.70
CA LEU A 12 16.28 44.37 35.76
C LEU A 12 17.56 45.12 36.21
N LEU A 13 18.51 44.45 36.86
CA LEU A 13 19.82 44.16 36.25
C LEU A 13 20.68 43.21 37.08
N SER A 14 21.51 42.50 36.35
CA SER A 14 22.16 41.21 36.57
C SER A 14 23.67 41.33 36.81
N LEU A 15 24.31 40.16 37.01
CA LEU A 15 25.76 39.83 37.04
C LEU A 15 26.40 39.83 38.44
N SER A 16 27.19 38.83 38.88
CA SER A 16 27.87 37.74 38.15
C SER A 16 28.49 36.70 39.12
N VAL A 17 28.23 35.42 38.82
CA VAL A 17 29.06 34.18 38.91
C VAL A 17 30.15 33.98 39.98
N LEU A 18 30.10 32.82 40.65
CA LEU A 18 31.07 31.71 40.45
C LEU A 18 30.66 30.40 41.16
N SER A 19 30.47 29.37 40.32
CA SER A 19 30.86 27.95 40.46
C SER A 19 30.37 27.12 41.66
N CYS A 20 29.34 26.30 41.42
CA CYS A 20 29.20 24.99 42.06
C CYS A 20 28.79 23.99 40.95
N ALA A 21 29.66 23.04 40.64
CA ALA A 21 29.42 22.04 39.60
C ALA A 21 28.30 21.09 40.03
N LYS A 22 27.12 21.23 39.41
CA LYS A 22 26.07 20.21 39.45
C LYS A 22 26.44 19.13 38.44
N GLN A 23 26.62 17.91 38.92
CA GLN A 23 26.70 16.72 38.08
C GLN A 23 25.31 16.53 37.44
N GLU A 24 25.20 16.84 36.15
CA GLU A 24 23.99 16.56 35.38
C GLU A 24 23.81 15.04 35.33
N MET A 25 22.74 14.55 35.95
CA MET A 25 22.28 13.20 35.66
C MET A 25 21.77 13.19 34.23
N VAL A 26 22.56 12.57 33.35
CA VAL A 26 22.14 12.26 31.98
C VAL A 26 20.91 11.36 32.09
N SER A 27 19.73 11.89 31.74
CA SER A 27 18.55 11.07 31.52
C SER A 27 18.89 10.02 30.46
N PRO A 28 18.53 8.74 30.65
CA PRO A 28 18.75 7.75 29.60
C PRO A 28 18.05 8.23 28.33
N THR A 29 18.84 8.32 27.25
CA THR A 29 18.34 8.53 25.90
C THR A 29 17.20 7.54 25.65
N PRO A 30 16.05 7.95 25.08
CA PRO A 30 15.03 6.99 24.70
C PRO A 30 15.69 5.99 23.75
N THR A 31 15.74 4.73 24.16
CA THR A 31 16.14 3.65 23.27
C THR A 31 15.21 3.73 22.07
N ALA A 32 15.76 4.02 20.89
CA ALA A 32 15.00 3.97 19.65
C ALA A 32 14.42 2.55 19.53
N VAL A 33 13.10 2.44 19.67
CA VAL A 33 12.40 1.20 19.36
C VAL A 33 12.52 1.05 17.85
N SER A 34 13.38 0.13 17.41
CA SER A 34 13.49 -0.20 16.00
C SER A 34 12.10 -0.56 15.48
N ALA A 35 11.61 0.19 14.50
CA ALA A 35 10.38 -0.17 13.82
C ALA A 35 10.63 -1.47 13.04
N SER A 36 9.94 -2.54 13.44
CA SER A 36 9.97 -3.84 12.76
C SER A 36 9.39 -3.71 11.35
N ALA A 37 9.98 -4.41 10.39
CA ALA A 37 9.36 -4.64 9.09
C ALA A 37 8.65 -6.01 9.13
N ASP A 38 7.46 -6.07 8.58
CA ASP A 38 6.66 -7.29 8.52
C ASP A 38 7.12 -8.15 7.33
N VAL A 39 7.60 -9.36 7.60
CA VAL A 39 8.12 -10.31 6.58
C VAL A 39 7.11 -11.43 6.41
N SER A 40 6.64 -11.76 5.21
CA SER A 40 5.75 -12.91 5.00
C SER A 40 6.39 -14.23 5.45
N ALA A 41 5.62 -15.07 6.13
CA ALA A 41 6.01 -16.43 6.48
C ALA A 41 6.09 -17.28 5.21
N THR A 42 7.09 -18.17 5.14
CA THR A 42 7.29 -19.06 4.00
C THR A 42 6.01 -19.83 3.66
N GLY A 43 5.63 -19.82 2.38
CA GLY A 43 4.43 -20.47 1.86
C GLY A 43 3.17 -19.59 1.92
N PHE A 44 3.17 -18.45 2.60
CA PHE A 44 2.05 -17.52 2.58
C PHE A 44 2.25 -16.43 1.52
N PRO A 45 1.18 -15.93 0.88
CA PRO A 45 -0.24 -16.13 1.23
C PRO A 45 -0.81 -17.52 0.89
N GLU A 46 -1.81 -17.95 1.66
CA GLU A 46 -2.69 -19.08 1.30
C GLU A 46 -3.94 -18.53 0.61
N THR A 47 -4.02 -18.74 -0.70
CA THR A 47 -5.10 -18.25 -1.57
C THR A 47 -6.18 -19.30 -1.84
N PHE A 48 -6.02 -20.53 -1.34
CA PHE A 48 -6.87 -21.69 -1.62
C PHE A 48 -6.96 -22.12 -3.10
N GLU A 49 -6.19 -21.51 -4.00
CA GLU A 49 -6.24 -21.77 -5.46
C GLU A 49 -5.62 -23.10 -5.89
N SER A 50 -5.19 -23.94 -4.94
CA SER A 50 -4.63 -25.27 -5.22
C SER A 50 -5.35 -26.35 -4.43
N GLY A 51 -5.24 -27.59 -4.91
CA GLY A 51 -5.91 -28.72 -4.30
C GLY A 51 -7.41 -28.79 -4.55
N THR A 52 -8.04 -29.85 -4.08
CA THR A 52 -9.48 -30.08 -4.23
C THR A 52 -10.02 -30.81 -3.01
N LYS A 53 -11.05 -30.25 -2.38
CA LYS A 53 -11.82 -30.91 -1.32
C LYS A 53 -13.25 -30.43 -1.40
N THR A 54 -14.15 -31.26 -1.95
CA THR A 54 -15.53 -30.87 -2.26
C THR A 54 -16.55 -31.34 -1.23
N ALA A 55 -16.13 -32.11 -0.22
CA ALA A 55 -16.99 -32.63 0.84
C ALA A 55 -16.73 -31.90 2.16
N TYR A 56 -17.77 -31.68 2.96
CA TYR A 56 -17.66 -31.08 4.30
C TYR A 56 -17.02 -32.00 5.34
N THR A 57 -17.05 -33.32 5.14
CA THR A 57 -16.42 -34.29 6.04
C THR A 57 -14.95 -33.95 6.29
N ALA A 58 -14.48 -34.07 7.53
CA ALA A 58 -13.08 -33.87 7.90
C ALA A 58 -12.11 -34.54 6.91
N GLY A 59 -11.14 -33.78 6.43
CA GLY A 59 -10.10 -34.30 5.54
C GLY A 59 -8.99 -33.30 5.29
N SER A 60 -7.79 -33.81 5.02
CA SER A 60 -6.64 -32.98 4.69
C SER A 60 -6.54 -32.72 3.18
N VAL A 61 -6.08 -31.54 2.82
CA VAL A 61 -5.81 -31.10 1.45
C VAL A 61 -4.47 -30.38 1.42
N THR A 62 -3.69 -30.58 0.36
CA THR A 62 -2.44 -29.83 0.13
C THR A 62 -2.77 -28.59 -0.67
N LEU A 63 -2.43 -27.44 -0.12
CA LEU A 63 -2.67 -26.11 -0.67
C LEU A 63 -1.33 -25.39 -0.92
N GLY A 64 -1.37 -24.11 -1.33
CA GLY A 64 -0.19 -23.34 -1.74
C GLY A 64 0.79 -23.11 -0.58
N SER A 65 0.25 -22.89 0.62
CA SER A 65 1.06 -22.72 1.83
C SER A 65 1.50 -24.02 2.48
N GLY A 66 0.87 -25.15 2.13
CA GLY A 66 1.15 -26.46 2.72
C GLY A 66 -0.12 -27.27 2.94
N SER A 67 -0.03 -28.32 3.77
CA SER A 67 -1.20 -29.17 4.06
C SER A 67 -2.09 -28.59 5.15
N TRP A 68 -3.40 -28.60 4.90
CA TRP A 68 -4.45 -28.16 5.83
C TRP A 68 -5.49 -29.24 6.03
N THR A 69 -5.99 -29.38 7.26
CA THR A 69 -7.17 -30.19 7.58
C THR A 69 -8.40 -29.31 7.67
N LEU A 70 -9.38 -29.60 6.83
CA LEU A 70 -10.67 -28.90 6.76
C LEU A 70 -11.75 -29.83 7.32
N ASP A 71 -12.43 -29.38 8.36
CA ASP A 71 -13.54 -30.10 9.01
C ASP A 71 -14.80 -29.23 9.05
N ASP A 72 -15.93 -29.80 8.67
CA ASP A 72 -17.15 -29.06 8.30
C ASP A 72 -16.84 -27.87 7.37
N ALA A 73 -15.85 -28.09 6.50
CA ALA A 73 -15.33 -27.12 5.55
C ALA A 73 -14.88 -27.81 4.27
N LEU A 74 -14.91 -27.06 3.17
CA LEU A 74 -14.53 -27.53 1.83
C LEU A 74 -13.98 -26.36 1.00
N LEU A 75 -13.36 -26.65 -0.15
CA LEU A 75 -12.99 -25.65 -1.15
C LEU A 75 -14.17 -25.45 -2.12
N GLY A 76 -14.71 -24.24 -2.15
CA GLY A 76 -15.92 -23.87 -2.88
C GLY A 76 -15.62 -22.96 -4.07
N ASN A 77 -16.22 -23.28 -5.20
CA ASN A 77 -16.04 -22.55 -6.46
C ASN A 77 -17.38 -22.14 -7.10
N THR A 78 -18.49 -22.15 -6.35
CA THR A 78 -19.80 -21.74 -6.90
C THR A 78 -19.89 -20.23 -6.99
N THR A 79 -20.88 -19.70 -7.70
CA THR A 79 -21.14 -18.26 -7.77
C THR A 79 -21.54 -17.63 -6.43
N ALA A 80 -21.95 -18.45 -5.46
CA ALA A 80 -22.25 -18.00 -4.10
C ALA A 80 -21.02 -18.06 -3.18
N ASP A 81 -19.92 -18.67 -3.62
CA ASP A 81 -18.64 -18.58 -2.91
C ASP A 81 -17.99 -17.25 -3.29
N HIS A 82 -17.94 -16.30 -2.34
CA HIS A 82 -17.15 -15.08 -2.53
C HIS A 82 -15.68 -15.42 -2.36
N LYS A 83 -14.86 -14.98 -3.32
CA LYS A 83 -13.48 -15.41 -3.51
C LYS A 83 -12.74 -14.44 -4.42
N THR A 84 -11.42 -14.46 -4.32
CA THR A 84 -10.52 -13.88 -5.32
C THR A 84 -9.86 -15.04 -6.05
N GLY A 85 -10.02 -15.11 -7.37
CA GLY A 85 -9.59 -16.28 -8.14
C GLY A 85 -10.71 -17.30 -8.33
N THR A 86 -10.38 -18.59 -8.27
CA THR A 86 -11.26 -19.69 -8.70
C THR A 86 -11.96 -20.40 -7.55
N GLN A 87 -11.39 -20.41 -6.34
CA GLN A 87 -12.03 -21.04 -5.18
C GLN A 87 -11.62 -20.44 -3.83
N SER A 88 -12.53 -20.46 -2.85
CA SER A 88 -12.23 -20.09 -1.47
C SER A 88 -12.62 -21.20 -0.50
N ALA A 89 -12.13 -21.14 0.74
CA ALA A 89 -12.60 -22.06 1.77
C ALA A 89 -14.02 -21.68 2.22
N ARG A 90 -14.94 -22.63 2.17
CA ARG A 90 -16.32 -22.48 2.65
C ARG A 90 -16.51 -23.30 3.92
N VAL A 91 -16.96 -22.64 4.98
CA VAL A 91 -17.11 -23.23 6.31
C VAL A 91 -18.57 -23.15 6.78
N ARG A 92 -19.10 -24.26 7.31
CA ARG A 92 -20.44 -24.33 7.91
C ARG A 92 -20.39 -24.71 9.39
N ASN A 93 -21.54 -24.69 10.07
CA ASN A 93 -21.65 -25.11 11.47
C ASN A 93 -20.54 -24.49 12.34
N LEU A 94 -19.80 -25.33 13.07
CA LEU A 94 -18.62 -24.99 13.88
C LEU A 94 -17.32 -25.48 13.24
N GLY A 95 -17.26 -25.49 11.90
CA GLY A 95 -16.15 -26.02 11.13
C GLY A 95 -14.82 -25.30 11.37
N THR A 96 -13.74 -25.99 10.99
CA THR A 96 -12.36 -25.54 11.21
C THR A 96 -11.47 -25.70 9.99
N LEU A 97 -10.50 -24.80 9.87
CA LEU A 97 -9.35 -24.90 8.97
C LEU A 97 -8.10 -24.98 9.84
N THR A 98 -7.36 -26.09 9.76
CA THR A 98 -6.21 -26.35 10.63
C THR A 98 -4.96 -26.58 9.81
N MET A 99 -3.89 -25.82 10.04
CA MET A 99 -2.59 -26.11 9.44
C MET A 99 -2.07 -27.47 9.94
N ASN A 100 -1.49 -28.28 9.05
CA ASN A 100 -0.79 -29.52 9.41
C ASN A 100 0.73 -29.33 9.53
N PHE A 101 1.20 -28.10 9.38
CA PHE A 101 2.61 -27.70 9.46
C PHE A 101 2.77 -26.52 10.44
N ASN A 102 4.01 -26.16 10.73
CA ASN A 102 4.34 -25.00 11.56
C ASN A 102 5.04 -23.96 10.70
N THR A 103 4.75 -22.68 10.93
CA THR A 103 5.73 -21.63 10.63
C THR A 103 6.97 -21.85 11.51
N THR A 104 8.15 -21.45 11.04
CA THR A 104 9.41 -21.63 11.79
C THR A 104 9.99 -20.32 12.32
N ALA A 105 9.63 -19.20 11.72
CA ALA A 105 10.07 -17.84 12.08
C ALA A 105 9.06 -17.08 12.97
N GLY A 106 8.14 -17.80 13.61
CA GLY A 106 7.03 -17.23 14.39
C GLY A 106 5.99 -16.53 13.54
N VAL A 107 5.02 -15.93 14.23
CA VAL A 107 3.89 -15.21 13.63
C VAL A 107 3.71 -13.84 14.29
N GLY A 108 3.82 -12.78 13.48
CA GLY A 108 3.58 -11.38 13.83
C GLY A 108 2.11 -11.03 13.68
N VAL A 109 1.67 -10.68 12.47
CA VAL A 109 0.26 -10.43 12.13
C VAL A 109 -0.27 -11.53 11.20
N VAL A 110 -1.56 -11.81 11.30
CA VAL A 110 -2.29 -12.65 10.35
C VAL A 110 -3.44 -11.85 9.78
N THR A 111 -3.59 -11.83 8.45
CA THR A 111 -4.80 -11.32 7.82
C THR A 111 -5.58 -12.44 7.15
N VAL A 112 -6.90 -12.29 7.08
CA VAL A 112 -7.81 -13.26 6.43
C VAL A 112 -8.92 -12.48 5.74
N GLN A 113 -9.12 -12.71 4.44
CA GLN A 113 -10.31 -12.22 3.77
C GLN A 113 -11.52 -13.09 4.10
N HIS A 114 -12.68 -12.48 4.34
CA HIS A 114 -13.87 -13.19 4.76
C HIS A 114 -15.16 -12.54 4.27
N ALA A 115 -16.19 -13.35 4.02
CA ALA A 115 -17.55 -12.91 3.65
C ALA A 115 -18.60 -13.94 4.11
N VAL A 116 -19.88 -13.58 4.05
CA VAL A 116 -20.97 -14.57 4.16
C VAL A 116 -21.06 -15.39 2.88
N TYR A 117 -21.49 -16.65 2.93
CA TYR A 117 -21.73 -17.40 1.69
C TYR A 117 -23.02 -16.92 1.00
N GLY A 118 -22.94 -16.50 -0.27
CA GLY A 118 -24.09 -16.03 -1.03
C GLY A 118 -24.85 -14.93 -0.30
N THR A 119 -26.05 -15.25 0.17
CA THR A 119 -26.90 -14.35 0.99
C THR A 119 -27.21 -14.94 2.37
N ASP A 120 -26.39 -15.88 2.85
CA ASP A 120 -26.51 -16.42 4.21
C ASP A 120 -26.38 -15.28 5.24
N GLY A 121 -27.02 -15.46 6.40
CA GLY A 121 -26.95 -14.49 7.49
C GLY A 121 -25.56 -14.43 8.16
N SER A 122 -25.32 -13.37 8.93
CA SER A 122 -24.04 -13.14 9.60
C SER A 122 -23.58 -14.32 10.45
N SER A 123 -22.26 -14.53 10.51
CA SER A 123 -21.63 -15.61 11.29
C SER A 123 -20.32 -15.17 11.91
N GLN A 124 -19.98 -15.75 13.06
CA GLN A 124 -18.79 -15.46 13.83
C GLN A 124 -17.72 -16.53 13.69
N TRP A 125 -16.46 -16.11 13.73
CA TRP A 125 -15.30 -16.98 13.70
C TRP A 125 -14.10 -16.36 14.45
N GLU A 126 -13.09 -17.18 14.74
CA GLU A 126 -11.92 -16.82 15.54
C GLU A 126 -10.64 -17.39 14.97
N LEU A 127 -9.52 -16.68 15.16
CA LEU A 127 -8.18 -17.18 14.92
C LEU A 127 -7.61 -17.81 16.20
N TRP A 128 -6.93 -18.94 16.05
CA TRP A 128 -6.31 -19.69 17.13
C TRP A 128 -4.88 -20.06 16.74
N ALA A 129 -3.96 -20.02 17.71
CA ALA A 129 -2.55 -20.34 17.51
C ALA A 129 -2.07 -21.42 18.49
N SER A 130 -1.15 -22.26 18.04
CA SER A 130 -0.50 -23.31 18.82
C SER A 130 1.02 -23.15 18.72
N THR A 131 1.69 -23.18 19.88
CA THR A 131 3.16 -23.19 20.01
C THR A 131 3.71 -24.58 20.32
N ASN A 132 2.85 -25.60 20.33
CA ASN A 132 3.20 -27.00 20.61
C ASN A 132 2.73 -27.94 19.50
N SER A 133 2.91 -27.51 18.25
CA SER A 133 2.65 -28.31 17.04
C SER A 133 1.22 -28.89 16.96
N GLY A 134 0.23 -28.15 17.46
CA GLY A 134 -1.18 -28.51 17.38
C GLY A 134 -1.70 -29.37 18.53
N SER A 135 -0.92 -29.64 19.58
CA SER A 135 -1.43 -30.35 20.78
C SER A 135 -2.46 -29.52 21.55
N SER A 136 -2.27 -28.20 21.63
CA SER A 136 -3.26 -27.27 22.18
C SER A 136 -3.21 -25.93 21.45
N TYR A 137 -4.35 -25.23 21.42
CA TYR A 137 -4.46 -23.92 20.79
C TYR A 137 -5.02 -22.89 21.77
N ALA A 138 -4.56 -21.64 21.64
CA ALA A 138 -5.10 -20.48 22.32
C ALA A 138 -5.72 -19.50 21.30
N LYS A 139 -6.81 -18.83 21.69
CA LYS A 139 -7.46 -17.81 20.86
C LYS A 139 -6.53 -16.60 20.70
N VAL A 140 -6.52 -16.02 19.51
CA VAL A 140 -5.77 -14.82 19.15
C VAL A 140 -6.72 -13.73 18.71
N GLY A 141 -6.57 -12.52 19.29
CA GLY A 141 -7.37 -11.35 18.95
C GLY A 141 -8.87 -11.49 19.24
N SER A 142 -9.66 -10.65 18.57
CA SER A 142 -11.11 -10.58 18.72
C SER A 142 -11.84 -11.66 17.92
N THR A 143 -13.09 -11.95 18.30
CA THR A 143 -14.02 -12.69 17.43
C THR A 143 -14.42 -11.80 16.26
N ILE A 144 -14.38 -12.33 15.05
CA ILE A 144 -14.77 -11.63 13.83
C ILE A 144 -16.20 -12.01 13.45
N THR A 145 -16.97 -11.04 12.97
CA THR A 145 -18.30 -11.26 12.39
C THR A 145 -18.24 -11.04 10.88
N SER A 146 -18.49 -12.07 10.09
CA SER A 146 -18.77 -11.94 8.66
C SER A 146 -20.23 -11.54 8.49
N SER A 147 -20.48 -10.37 7.90
CA SER A 147 -21.84 -9.87 7.58
C SER A 147 -21.99 -9.32 6.16
N SER A 148 -20.88 -9.19 5.43
CA SER A 148 -20.86 -8.64 4.06
C SER A 148 -20.85 -9.76 3.02
N THR A 149 -21.46 -9.50 1.86
CA THR A 149 -21.36 -10.32 0.64
C THR A 149 -20.15 -9.96 -0.22
N THR A 150 -19.37 -8.97 0.18
CA THR A 150 -18.07 -8.65 -0.43
C THR A 150 -16.99 -9.05 0.56
N LEU A 151 -15.87 -9.58 0.06
CA LEU A 151 -14.73 -9.93 0.91
C LEU A 151 -14.28 -8.70 1.72
N GLN A 152 -14.07 -8.92 3.02
CA GLN A 152 -13.51 -7.96 3.96
C GLN A 152 -12.26 -8.56 4.59
N THR A 153 -11.30 -7.75 4.97
CA THR A 153 -10.05 -8.25 5.58
C THR A 153 -10.10 -8.12 7.10
N ALA A 154 -10.01 -9.24 7.81
CA ALA A 154 -9.75 -9.27 9.25
C ALA A 154 -8.24 -9.32 9.50
N SER A 155 -7.77 -8.65 10.55
CA SER A 155 -6.35 -8.61 10.93
C SER A 155 -6.17 -8.94 12.41
N PHE A 156 -5.16 -9.75 12.71
CA PHE A 156 -4.85 -10.25 14.05
C PHE A 156 -3.38 -10.03 14.38
N THR A 157 -3.09 -9.24 15.40
CA THR A 157 -1.76 -9.19 16.00
C THR A 157 -1.54 -10.43 16.87
N VAL A 158 -0.75 -11.38 16.40
CA VAL A 158 -0.46 -12.66 17.06
C VAL A 158 0.74 -12.56 17.98
N ASN A 159 1.84 -12.01 17.48
CA ASN A 159 3.08 -11.77 18.22
C ASN A 159 3.64 -12.99 18.97
N LEU A 160 3.75 -14.14 18.30
CA LEU A 160 4.30 -15.39 18.86
C LEU A 160 5.59 -15.81 18.17
N ALA A 161 6.68 -15.92 18.93
CA ALA A 161 7.97 -16.41 18.45
C ALA A 161 7.99 -17.92 18.17
N GLY A 162 9.01 -18.35 17.42
CA GLY A 162 9.33 -19.78 17.26
C GLY A 162 8.34 -20.53 16.37
N SER A 163 8.13 -21.82 16.63
CA SER A 163 7.23 -22.61 15.79
C SER A 163 5.77 -22.36 16.15
N VAL A 164 4.99 -21.82 15.20
CA VAL A 164 3.56 -21.51 15.40
C VAL A 164 2.72 -22.18 14.34
N ARG A 165 1.59 -22.76 14.77
CA ARG A 165 0.56 -23.36 13.92
C ARG A 165 -0.76 -22.64 14.12
N LEU A 166 -1.44 -22.29 13.03
CA LEU A 166 -2.70 -21.56 13.06
C LEU A 166 -3.90 -22.50 12.82
N GLN A 167 -5.03 -22.11 13.38
CA GLN A 167 -6.33 -22.70 13.14
C GLN A 167 -7.39 -21.60 13.10
N ILE A 168 -8.29 -21.66 12.13
CA ILE A 168 -9.47 -20.80 12.08
C ILE A 168 -10.68 -21.63 12.50
N ARG A 169 -11.50 -21.07 13.39
CA ARG A 169 -12.69 -21.75 13.94
C ARG A 169 -13.93 -20.90 13.72
N LYS A 170 -14.93 -21.43 13.04
CA LYS A 170 -16.27 -20.84 13.05
C LYS A 170 -16.91 -21.11 14.42
N THR A 171 -17.47 -20.09 15.05
CA THR A 171 -18.01 -20.17 16.42
C THR A 171 -19.52 -20.03 16.48
N SER A 172 -20.15 -19.44 15.46
CA SER A 172 -21.61 -19.47 15.34
C SER A 172 -22.05 -20.72 14.58
N GLY A 173 -22.85 -21.58 15.19
CA GLY A 173 -23.43 -22.76 14.53
C GLY A 173 -24.58 -22.40 13.56
N GLY A 174 -25.36 -23.41 13.18
CA GLY A 174 -26.53 -23.26 12.31
C GLY A 174 -26.22 -23.39 10.82
N THR A 175 -27.19 -23.04 9.97
CA THR A 175 -27.14 -23.27 8.52
C THR A 175 -26.29 -22.26 7.75
N ASN A 176 -25.95 -21.12 8.37
CA ASN A 176 -25.19 -20.05 7.72
C ASN A 176 -23.73 -20.45 7.54
N ARG A 177 -23.20 -20.16 6.36
CA ARG A 177 -21.81 -20.40 5.95
C ARG A 177 -21.05 -19.09 5.78
N ILE A 178 -19.74 -19.21 5.84
CA ILE A 178 -18.80 -18.14 5.52
C ILE A 178 -17.80 -18.61 4.47
N ASN A 179 -17.32 -17.67 3.68
CA ASN A 179 -16.13 -17.84 2.86
C ASN A 179 -14.93 -17.22 3.57
N LEU A 180 -13.79 -17.89 3.49
CA LEU A 180 -12.49 -17.45 3.96
C LEU A 180 -11.50 -17.58 2.81
N ASP A 181 -10.69 -16.55 2.60
CA ASP A 181 -9.78 -16.46 1.47
C ASP A 181 -8.52 -15.67 1.84
N ASN A 182 -7.48 -15.75 0.99
CA ASN A 182 -6.26 -14.92 1.03
C ASN A 182 -5.70 -14.72 2.44
N ILE A 183 -5.35 -15.83 3.11
CA ILE A 183 -4.73 -15.78 4.43
C ILE A 183 -3.29 -15.34 4.27
N THR A 184 -2.90 -14.24 4.92
CA THR A 184 -1.49 -13.83 5.01
C THR A 184 -0.98 -14.06 6.42
N VAL A 185 0.30 -14.37 6.54
CA VAL A 185 0.98 -14.57 7.82
C VAL A 185 2.30 -13.84 7.75
N GLU A 186 2.49 -12.85 8.63
CA GLU A 186 3.74 -12.16 8.83
C GLU A 186 4.55 -12.89 9.92
N GLN A 187 5.88 -12.86 9.85
CA GLN A 187 6.79 -13.49 10.79
C GLN A 187 6.85 -12.70 12.11
N TYR A 188 7.10 -13.40 13.22
CA TYR A 188 7.26 -12.75 14.51
C TYR A 188 8.61 -12.07 14.60
N GLY A 189 8.60 -10.78 14.91
CA GLY A 189 9.83 -10.02 15.10
C GLY A 189 10.71 -10.09 13.87
N GLY A 190 10.11 -10.03 12.66
CA GLY A 190 10.77 -9.95 11.37
C GLY A 190 11.95 -8.98 11.44
N THR A 191 13.12 -9.54 11.71
CA THR A 191 14.38 -8.83 11.85
C THR A 191 15.31 -9.40 10.82
N THR A 192 14.95 -9.20 9.54
CA THR A 192 16.03 -8.77 8.66
C THR A 192 16.42 -7.38 9.11
N PRO A 193 17.72 -7.09 9.27
CA PRO A 193 18.14 -5.72 9.48
C PRO A 193 17.48 -4.89 8.37
N PRO A 194 16.77 -3.79 8.70
CA PRO A 194 16.73 -2.70 7.75
C PRO A 194 18.19 -2.47 7.31
N PRO A 195 18.47 -2.06 6.06
CA PRO A 195 19.64 -1.22 5.86
C PRO A 195 19.55 -0.18 6.96
N THR A 196 20.51 -0.17 7.88
CA THR A 196 20.46 0.42 9.22
C THR A 196 20.05 1.90 9.21
N GLY A 197 18.77 2.19 9.03
CA GLY A 197 18.32 3.51 8.59
C GLY A 197 16.84 3.79 8.86
N THR A 198 16.56 5.08 8.97
CA THR A 198 15.28 5.77 9.12
C THR A 198 14.39 5.63 7.87
N GLY A 199 14.24 4.42 7.34
CA GLY A 199 13.50 4.12 6.11
C GLY A 199 12.05 4.59 6.16
N LYS A 200 11.50 4.98 5.00
CA LYS A 200 10.12 5.43 4.84
C LYS A 200 9.26 4.28 4.32
N LYS A 201 7.95 4.31 4.62
CA LYS A 201 6.99 3.32 4.13
C LYS A 201 6.23 3.87 2.92
N PHE A 202 6.23 3.11 1.83
CA PHE A 202 5.52 3.41 0.59
C PHE A 202 4.41 2.38 0.40
N LEU A 203 3.22 2.86 0.10
CA LEU A 203 2.06 2.02 -0.23
C LEU A 203 1.73 2.21 -1.71
N PHE A 204 1.61 1.12 -2.45
CA PHE A 204 1.23 1.11 -3.86
C PHE A 204 -0.20 0.59 -3.97
N ASP A 205 -1.06 1.35 -4.63
CA ASP A 205 -2.47 0.99 -4.75
C ASP A 205 -2.68 -0.19 -5.71
N ALA A 206 -3.61 -1.05 -5.36
CA ALA A 206 -4.16 -2.08 -6.24
C ALA A 206 -5.68 -2.20 -6.05
N THR A 207 -6.32 -1.21 -5.43
CA THR A 207 -7.74 -1.26 -5.05
C THR A 207 -8.68 -0.72 -6.12
N HIS A 208 -8.17 0.05 -7.08
CA HIS A 208 -8.93 0.71 -8.12
C HIS A 208 -8.66 0.16 -9.52
N ALA A 209 -8.53 -1.17 -9.62
CA ALA A 209 -8.42 -1.92 -10.88
C ALA A 209 -7.12 -1.68 -11.66
N GLU A 210 -6.02 -1.46 -10.95
CA GLU A 210 -4.65 -1.33 -11.46
C GLU A 210 -4.14 -2.60 -12.18
N THR A 211 -4.85 -3.72 -12.05
CA THR A 211 -4.57 -4.98 -12.74
C THR A 211 -5.58 -5.29 -13.87
N ALA A 212 -6.39 -4.32 -14.30
CA ALA A 212 -7.39 -4.51 -15.35
C ALA A 212 -6.77 -4.45 -16.76
N GLY A 213 -7.34 -5.24 -17.69
CA GLY A 213 -6.87 -5.30 -19.07
C GLY A 213 -5.44 -5.80 -19.15
N ASN A 214 -4.55 -5.02 -19.78
CA ASN A 214 -3.11 -5.32 -19.88
C ASN A 214 -2.27 -4.66 -18.76
N ALA A 215 -2.90 -4.09 -17.73
CA ALA A 215 -2.20 -3.44 -16.64
C ALA A 215 -1.79 -4.44 -15.55
N ASP A 216 -0.65 -4.17 -14.90
CA ASP A 216 -0.25 -4.72 -13.60
C ASP A 216 0.46 -3.61 -12.82
N TRP A 217 -0.19 -2.45 -12.63
CA TRP A 217 0.42 -1.27 -12.01
C TRP A 217 0.57 -1.39 -10.49
N VAL A 218 1.23 -2.47 -10.06
CA VAL A 218 1.43 -2.88 -8.68
C VAL A 218 2.88 -3.32 -8.51
N LEU A 219 3.32 -3.59 -7.28
CA LEU A 219 4.69 -4.03 -7.02
C LEU A 219 4.95 -5.49 -7.37
N ASP A 220 3.91 -6.31 -7.29
CA ASP A 220 4.00 -7.76 -7.40
C ASP A 220 2.62 -8.39 -7.60
N VAL A 221 2.57 -9.46 -8.37
CA VAL A 221 1.39 -10.26 -8.67
C VAL A 221 1.78 -11.73 -8.66
N ASP A 222 1.18 -12.46 -7.73
CA ASP A 222 1.36 -13.90 -7.54
C ASP A 222 0.16 -14.65 -8.09
N ASN A 223 0.30 -15.28 -9.26
CA ASN A 223 -0.77 -16.04 -9.91
C ASN A 223 -2.09 -15.23 -10.06
N GLY A 224 -1.97 -13.96 -10.43
CA GLY A 224 -3.12 -13.06 -10.61
C GLY A 224 -3.68 -12.48 -9.30
N VAL A 225 -3.02 -12.71 -8.16
CA VAL A 225 -3.36 -12.12 -6.87
C VAL A 225 -2.30 -11.11 -6.49
N VAL A 226 -2.72 -9.90 -6.10
CA VAL A 226 -1.80 -8.88 -5.58
C VAL A 226 -1.60 -9.13 -4.08
N PRO A 227 -0.44 -9.63 -3.63
CA PRO A 227 -0.20 -9.80 -2.21
C PRO A 227 0.09 -8.45 -1.56
N ARG A 228 -0.33 -8.25 -0.31
CA ARG A 228 0.03 -7.05 0.48
C ARG A 228 1.54 -6.86 0.53
N TYR A 229 2.26 -7.94 0.79
CA TYR A 229 3.71 -7.97 0.79
C TYR A 229 4.18 -8.72 -0.45
N PRO A 230 4.97 -8.07 -1.32
CA PRO A 230 5.56 -8.74 -2.47
C PRO A 230 6.30 -10.04 -2.12
N THR A 231 6.21 -11.03 -2.98
CA THR A 231 6.92 -12.30 -2.86
C THR A 231 7.86 -12.55 -4.07
N PRO A 232 9.09 -13.04 -3.84
CA PRO A 232 9.72 -13.35 -2.57
C PRO A 232 9.93 -12.12 -1.68
N ALA A 233 10.02 -12.29 -0.37
CA ALA A 233 9.98 -11.16 0.57
C ALA A 233 11.05 -10.08 0.28
N ALA A 234 10.66 -8.81 0.45
CA ALA A 234 11.53 -7.63 0.28
C ALA A 234 12.81 -7.70 1.13
N SER A 235 12.76 -8.39 2.26
CA SER A 235 13.88 -8.65 3.15
C SER A 235 15.04 -9.44 2.50
N GLY A 236 14.78 -10.13 1.38
CA GLY A 236 15.80 -10.80 0.57
C GLY A 236 16.51 -9.88 -0.44
N ILE A 237 16.07 -8.62 -0.58
CA ILE A 237 16.67 -7.67 -1.51
C ILE A 237 18.00 -7.15 -0.94
N THR A 238 19.04 -7.25 -1.76
CA THR A 238 20.38 -6.73 -1.51
C THR A 238 20.75 -5.73 -2.61
N SER A 239 21.90 -5.06 -2.49
CA SER A 239 22.40 -4.14 -3.52
C SER A 239 22.58 -4.80 -4.90
N THR A 240 22.74 -6.13 -4.97
CA THR A 240 22.92 -6.88 -6.21
C THR A 240 21.66 -7.58 -6.71
N THR A 241 20.54 -7.50 -5.97
CA THR A 241 19.29 -8.12 -6.39
C THR A 241 18.80 -7.48 -7.69
N PRO A 242 18.43 -8.25 -8.72
CA PRO A 242 17.87 -7.71 -9.96
C PRO A 242 16.61 -6.88 -9.70
N GLU A 243 16.33 -5.89 -10.55
CA GLU A 243 15.10 -5.09 -10.44
C GLU A 243 13.84 -5.91 -10.82
N THR A 244 14.02 -7.02 -11.55
CA THR A 244 13.00 -8.04 -11.86
C THR A 244 12.79 -9.04 -10.72
N TYR A 245 12.96 -8.63 -9.46
CA TYR A 245 12.82 -9.53 -8.29
C TYR A 245 11.37 -9.90 -8.01
N TRP A 246 10.45 -9.03 -8.41
CA TRP A 246 9.00 -9.22 -8.40
C TRP A 246 8.45 -9.09 -9.82
N THR A 247 7.16 -9.36 -9.98
CA THR A 247 6.48 -9.22 -11.28
C THR A 247 5.17 -8.48 -11.14
N GLY A 248 5.03 -7.38 -11.87
CA GLY A 248 3.88 -6.48 -11.84
C GLY A 248 4.48 -5.12 -12.05
N ALA A 249 4.30 -4.55 -13.22
CA ALA A 249 5.05 -3.47 -13.88
C ALA A 249 5.74 -2.37 -13.05
N LEU A 250 5.44 -2.16 -11.77
CA LEU A 250 6.14 -1.27 -10.85
C LEU A 250 7.19 -1.98 -9.97
N SER A 251 7.48 -3.25 -10.24
CA SER A 251 8.39 -4.10 -9.46
C SER A 251 9.76 -3.47 -9.27
N SER A 252 10.36 -2.97 -10.34
CA SER A 252 11.68 -2.34 -10.36
C SER A 252 11.73 -1.08 -9.50
N TRP A 253 10.65 -0.31 -9.46
CA TRP A 253 10.51 0.85 -8.58
C TRP A 253 10.50 0.43 -7.11
N GLY A 254 9.70 -0.59 -6.77
CA GLY A 254 9.69 -1.18 -5.43
C GLY A 254 11.07 -1.68 -4.99
N VAL A 255 11.74 -2.44 -5.85
CA VAL A 255 13.08 -2.97 -5.58
C VAL A 255 14.09 -1.83 -5.39
N ALA A 256 14.02 -0.76 -6.19
CA ALA A 256 14.88 0.41 -6.04
C ALA A 256 14.68 1.13 -4.70
N LEU A 257 13.44 1.23 -4.20
CA LEU A 257 13.13 1.75 -2.87
C LEU A 257 13.69 0.86 -1.76
N VAL A 258 13.52 -0.46 -1.87
CA VAL A 258 14.03 -1.41 -0.87
C VAL A 258 15.55 -1.43 -0.81
N LYS A 259 16.24 -1.33 -1.96
CA LYS A 259 17.71 -1.17 -2.02
C LYS A 259 18.21 0.05 -1.24
N GLN A 260 17.38 1.07 -1.04
CA GLN A 260 17.68 2.27 -0.24
C GLN A 260 17.19 2.18 1.21
N GLY A 261 16.71 1.00 1.64
CA GLY A 261 16.24 0.74 2.99
C GLY A 261 14.85 1.26 3.29
N HIS A 262 14.02 1.44 2.26
CA HIS A 262 12.61 1.74 2.42
C HIS A 262 11.76 0.47 2.46
N GLN A 263 10.56 0.60 3.03
CA GLN A 263 9.57 -0.48 3.03
C GLN A 263 8.52 -0.17 1.97
N VAL A 264 8.05 -1.22 1.31
CA VAL A 264 7.03 -1.14 0.28
C VAL A 264 5.95 -2.19 0.56
N GLU A 265 4.70 -1.83 0.34
CA GLU A 265 3.54 -2.72 0.41
C GLU A 265 2.61 -2.41 -0.76
N ASN A 266 1.94 -3.43 -1.30
CA ASN A 266 0.73 -3.20 -2.08
C ASN A 266 -0.44 -2.97 -1.13
N LEU A 267 -1.45 -2.24 -1.58
CA LEU A 267 -2.78 -2.20 -1.00
C LEU A 267 -3.69 -3.12 -1.82
N PRO A 268 -3.91 -4.39 -1.42
CA PRO A 268 -4.59 -5.35 -2.28
C PRO A 268 -6.05 -5.01 -2.55
N VAL A 269 -6.57 -5.46 -3.69
CA VAL A 269 -7.99 -5.41 -4.06
C VAL A 269 -8.89 -5.78 -2.88
N GLY A 270 -9.91 -4.95 -2.64
CA GLY A 270 -10.88 -5.13 -1.55
C GLY A 270 -10.43 -4.57 -0.19
N THR A 271 -9.19 -4.07 -0.09
CA THR A 271 -8.74 -3.32 1.09
C THR A 271 -9.25 -1.88 1.02
N ALA A 272 -9.77 -1.34 2.12
CA ALA A 272 -10.29 0.03 2.14
C ALA A 272 -9.15 1.06 2.22
N ILE A 273 -9.20 2.12 1.41
CA ILE A 273 -8.35 3.30 1.58
C ILE A 273 -8.92 4.15 2.72
N THR A 274 -8.24 4.17 3.86
CA THR A 274 -8.67 4.92 5.06
C THR A 274 -7.56 5.82 5.58
N TYR A 275 -7.93 6.85 6.36
CA TYR A 275 -6.99 7.69 7.10
C TYR A 275 -7.51 7.97 8.51
N GLY A 276 -6.75 7.58 9.53
CA GLY A 276 -7.12 7.70 10.94
C GLY A 276 -7.95 6.52 11.48
N ASN A 277 -8.12 5.44 10.71
CA ASN A 277 -8.77 4.21 11.16
C ASN A 277 -7.74 3.25 11.77
N THR A 278 -7.63 3.24 13.09
CA THR A 278 -6.67 2.40 13.81
C THR A 278 -6.91 0.89 13.67
N SER A 279 -8.08 0.47 13.18
CA SER A 279 -8.39 -0.95 12.93
C SER A 279 -7.96 -1.41 11.54
N ASN A 280 -7.63 -0.50 10.62
CA ASN A 280 -7.09 -0.85 9.32
C ASN A 280 -5.55 -0.94 9.42
N PRO A 281 -4.94 -2.12 9.26
CA PRO A 281 -3.48 -2.25 9.31
C PRO A 281 -2.79 -1.46 8.19
N GLN A 282 -3.48 -1.26 7.06
CA GLN A 282 -2.99 -0.48 5.92
C GLN A 282 -3.59 0.92 5.86
N ASP A 283 -4.05 1.47 6.99
CA ASP A 283 -4.47 2.88 7.05
C ASP A 283 -3.33 3.80 6.60
N LEU A 284 -3.67 4.83 5.80
CA LEU A 284 -2.69 5.74 5.22
C LEU A 284 -1.85 6.47 6.29
N ALA A 285 -2.32 6.59 7.53
CA ALA A 285 -1.53 7.17 8.63
C ALA A 285 -0.27 6.35 8.98
N ASN A 286 -0.21 5.07 8.58
CA ASN A 286 0.94 4.20 8.79
C ASN A 286 2.02 4.33 7.70
N TYR A 287 1.76 5.10 6.64
CA TYR A 287 2.66 5.24 5.49
C TYR A 287 3.15 6.68 5.34
N ASN A 288 4.25 6.84 4.60
CA ASN A 288 4.79 8.15 4.27
C ASN A 288 4.38 8.60 2.87
N VAL A 289 4.29 7.66 1.94
CA VAL A 289 3.92 7.93 0.55
C VAL A 289 2.87 6.91 0.10
N PHE A 290 1.84 7.40 -0.58
CA PHE A 290 0.85 6.59 -1.28
C PHE A 290 1.04 6.82 -2.79
N VAL A 291 1.21 5.73 -3.54
CA VAL A 291 1.42 5.71 -4.98
C VAL A 291 0.17 5.08 -5.60
N ILE A 292 -0.46 5.79 -6.53
CA ILE A 292 -1.59 5.27 -7.29
C ILE A 292 -1.27 5.47 -8.77
N ASP A 293 -1.27 4.37 -9.51
CA ASP A 293 -0.95 4.38 -10.93
C ASP A 293 -2.14 3.95 -11.77
N GLU A 294 -2.60 4.88 -12.61
CA GLU A 294 -3.71 4.69 -13.54
C GLU A 294 -4.93 4.04 -12.87
N PRO A 295 -5.56 4.70 -11.87
CA PRO A 295 -6.77 4.17 -11.27
C PRO A 295 -7.84 4.05 -12.36
N ASN A 296 -8.54 2.92 -12.36
CA ASN A 296 -9.54 2.51 -13.35
C ASN A 296 -10.95 2.35 -12.75
N THR A 297 -11.16 2.81 -11.52
CA THR A 297 -12.50 2.96 -10.93
C THR A 297 -12.56 4.27 -10.13
N LEU A 298 -13.75 4.85 -10.02
CA LEU A 298 -13.94 6.05 -9.18
C LEU A 298 -13.70 5.76 -7.70
N PHE A 299 -12.93 6.63 -7.05
CA PHE A 299 -12.85 6.68 -5.59
C PHE A 299 -14.22 7.01 -4.97
N THR A 300 -14.58 6.31 -3.90
CA THR A 300 -15.73 6.67 -3.08
C THR A 300 -15.50 7.98 -2.33
N SER A 301 -16.57 8.62 -1.86
CA SER A 301 -16.46 9.85 -1.06
C SER A 301 -15.60 9.69 0.20
N ALA A 302 -15.59 8.50 0.81
CA ALA A 302 -14.78 8.21 1.98
C ALA A 302 -13.29 8.12 1.62
N GLU A 303 -12.95 7.44 0.53
CA GLU A 303 -11.57 7.27 0.05
C GLU A 303 -10.99 8.61 -0.41
N LYS A 304 -11.75 9.42 -1.16
CA LYS A 304 -11.36 10.80 -1.50
C LYS A 304 -11.04 11.61 -0.24
N THR A 305 -11.88 11.50 0.79
CA THR A 305 -11.66 12.19 2.07
C THR A 305 -10.39 11.69 2.76
N ALA A 306 -10.13 10.38 2.72
CA ALA A 306 -8.94 9.75 3.30
C ALA A 306 -7.66 10.20 2.58
N ILE A 307 -7.60 10.10 1.25
CA ILE A 307 -6.46 10.52 0.43
C ILE A 307 -6.14 11.99 0.65
N LEU A 308 -7.15 12.87 0.57
CA LEU A 308 -6.94 14.31 0.76
C LEU A 308 -6.54 14.65 2.20
N SER A 309 -7.07 13.93 3.20
CA SER A 309 -6.67 14.12 4.59
C SER A 309 -5.25 13.62 4.86
N PHE A 310 -4.84 12.51 4.26
CA PHE A 310 -3.48 12.00 4.34
C PHE A 310 -2.48 13.03 3.80
N VAL A 311 -2.71 13.58 2.59
CA VAL A 311 -1.84 14.61 2.04
C VAL A 311 -1.86 15.87 2.91
N ARG A 312 -3.04 16.39 3.27
CA ARG A 312 -3.17 17.60 4.11
C ARG A 312 -2.34 17.51 5.40
N ASN A 313 -2.30 16.32 6.01
CA ASN A 313 -1.62 16.06 7.27
C ASN A 313 -0.16 15.57 7.11
N GLY A 314 0.42 15.70 5.93
CA GLY A 314 1.86 15.55 5.75
C GLY A 314 2.31 14.33 4.95
N GLY A 315 1.37 13.51 4.47
CA GLY A 315 1.64 12.42 3.55
C GLY A 315 2.09 12.90 2.17
N GLY A 316 2.79 12.02 1.45
CA GLY A 316 3.14 12.20 0.04
C GLY A 316 2.19 11.42 -0.87
N LEU A 317 1.64 12.05 -1.91
CA LEU A 317 0.86 11.36 -2.93
C LEU A 317 1.60 11.38 -4.27
N PHE A 318 1.84 10.21 -4.83
CA PHE A 318 2.32 10.06 -6.21
C PHE A 318 1.13 9.66 -7.07
N MET A 319 0.73 10.55 -7.97
CA MET A 319 -0.37 10.36 -8.89
C MET A 319 0.20 10.01 -10.26
N ILE A 320 -0.19 8.88 -10.82
CA ILE A 320 0.09 8.58 -12.22
C ILE A 320 -1.25 8.40 -12.93
N SER A 321 -1.39 9.10 -14.05
CA SER A 321 -2.53 9.00 -14.96
C SER A 321 -2.06 8.37 -16.26
N ASP A 322 -2.99 8.16 -17.17
CA ASP A 322 -2.74 7.73 -18.54
C ASP A 322 -3.59 8.61 -19.49
N HIS A 323 -3.72 8.24 -20.76
CA HIS A 323 -4.44 8.97 -21.81
C HIS A 323 -5.98 8.91 -21.71
N ASP A 324 -6.67 9.73 -22.52
CA ASP A 324 -8.09 9.52 -22.82
C ASP A 324 -8.28 8.16 -23.49
N VAL A 325 -9.35 7.42 -23.14
CA VAL A 325 -9.56 6.01 -23.53
C VAL A 325 -8.64 5.02 -22.80
N SER A 326 -8.11 5.39 -21.62
CA SER A 326 -7.39 4.47 -20.73
C SER A 326 -8.32 3.62 -19.84
N ASP A 327 -9.63 3.58 -20.09
CA ASP A 327 -10.59 2.72 -19.38
C ASP A 327 -10.34 1.22 -19.69
N ARG A 328 -9.54 0.58 -18.82
CA ARG A 328 -9.11 -0.82 -18.94
C ARG A 328 -10.16 -1.82 -18.45
N ASN A 329 -11.11 -1.40 -17.62
CA ASN A 329 -12.13 -2.27 -17.05
C ASN A 329 -13.53 -2.08 -17.67
N ASN A 330 -13.65 -1.12 -18.60
CA ASN A 330 -14.86 -0.78 -19.33
C ASN A 330 -16.00 -0.26 -18.44
N ASP A 331 -15.68 0.45 -17.34
CA ASP A 331 -16.68 1.06 -16.45
C ASP A 331 -17.14 2.46 -16.88
N GLY A 332 -16.50 3.02 -17.91
CA GLY A 332 -16.79 4.33 -18.49
C GLY A 332 -15.91 5.47 -17.96
N TYR A 333 -14.91 5.18 -17.12
CA TYR A 333 -14.03 6.19 -16.55
C TYR A 333 -12.54 5.90 -16.82
N ASP A 334 -11.93 6.79 -17.60
CA ASP A 334 -10.47 6.79 -17.79
C ASP A 334 -9.76 7.44 -16.59
N SER A 335 -8.46 7.15 -16.42
CA SER A 335 -7.68 7.66 -15.30
C SER A 335 -7.60 9.21 -15.22
N PRO A 336 -7.55 10.00 -16.32
CA PRO A 336 -7.72 11.45 -16.24
C PRO A 336 -9.05 11.87 -15.61
N ALA A 337 -10.14 11.16 -15.93
CA ALA A 337 -11.46 11.47 -15.40
C ALA A 337 -11.52 11.20 -13.90
N ILE A 338 -10.97 10.06 -13.46
CA ILE A 338 -10.95 9.65 -12.05
C ILE A 338 -10.13 10.63 -11.21
N TRP A 339 -8.95 11.03 -11.68
CA TRP A 339 -8.16 12.04 -10.98
C TRP A 339 -8.83 13.40 -10.91
N ASN A 340 -9.44 13.85 -12.01
CA ASN A 340 -10.20 15.10 -12.01
C ASN A 340 -11.43 15.03 -11.10
N ASP A 341 -12.03 13.85 -10.92
CA ASP A 341 -13.15 13.64 -10.01
C ASP A 341 -12.71 13.68 -8.53
N LEU A 342 -11.56 13.09 -8.16
CA LEU A 342 -10.94 13.31 -6.84
C LEU A 342 -10.75 14.81 -6.57
N MET A 343 -10.26 15.54 -7.57
CA MET A 343 -9.94 16.95 -7.46
C MET A 343 -11.17 17.86 -7.35
N ASN A 344 -12.24 17.58 -8.09
CA ASN A 344 -13.40 18.47 -8.20
C ASN A 344 -14.63 18.01 -7.41
N SER A 345 -14.77 16.71 -7.15
CA SER A 345 -15.96 16.08 -6.55
C SER A 345 -15.61 15.44 -5.20
N ASN A 346 -15.09 16.25 -4.27
CA ASN A 346 -14.76 15.83 -2.91
C ASN A 346 -15.34 16.81 -1.86
N SER A 347 -15.39 16.37 -0.60
CA SER A 347 -15.94 17.16 0.53
C SER A 347 -14.89 17.95 1.31
N VAL A 348 -13.59 17.86 0.94
CA VAL A 348 -12.48 18.42 1.71
C VAL A 348 -12.13 19.82 1.21
N GLN A 349 -11.79 19.94 -0.07
CA GLN A 349 -11.46 21.20 -0.73
C GLN A 349 -11.53 21.02 -2.25
N ALA A 350 -12.15 21.96 -2.95
CA ALA A 350 -12.14 21.98 -4.41
C ALA A 350 -10.72 22.20 -4.94
N ASN A 351 -10.27 21.30 -5.83
CA ASN A 351 -8.99 21.31 -6.53
C ASN A 351 -7.80 21.67 -5.60
N PRO A 352 -7.52 20.83 -4.59
CA PRO A 352 -6.56 21.16 -3.54
C PRO A 352 -5.11 21.19 -4.05
N PHE A 353 -4.82 20.47 -5.13
CA PHE A 353 -3.48 20.38 -5.72
C PHE A 353 -3.25 21.36 -6.88
N GLY A 354 -4.25 22.09 -7.36
CA GLY A 354 -4.04 23.22 -8.28
C GLY A 354 -3.72 22.85 -9.73
N PHE A 355 -4.17 21.68 -10.18
CA PHE A 355 -4.04 21.24 -11.57
C PHE A 355 -5.21 20.35 -11.98
N SER A 356 -5.36 20.15 -13.28
CA SER A 356 -6.26 19.17 -13.90
C SER A 356 -5.48 18.34 -14.91
N ILE A 357 -5.96 17.12 -15.18
CA ILE A 357 -5.41 16.24 -16.22
C ILE A 357 -6.28 16.39 -17.47
N ASP A 358 -5.67 16.72 -18.60
CA ASP A 358 -6.40 16.93 -19.84
C ASP A 358 -6.82 15.58 -20.44
N LYS A 359 -8.05 15.49 -20.95
CA LYS A 359 -8.49 14.32 -21.74
C LYS A 359 -7.90 14.39 -23.14
N ASN A 360 -6.68 13.90 -23.30
CA ASN A 360 -6.01 13.75 -24.58
C ASN A 360 -5.10 12.51 -24.60
N ASN A 361 -4.51 12.24 -25.76
CA ASN A 361 -3.51 11.19 -25.92
C ASN A 361 -2.29 11.76 -26.66
N ILE A 362 -1.12 11.65 -26.05
CA ILE A 362 0.16 12.09 -26.60
C ILE A 362 1.20 10.97 -26.57
N VAL A 363 2.02 10.91 -27.62
CA VAL A 363 3.18 10.02 -27.71
C VAL A 363 4.38 10.87 -28.09
N GLU A 364 5.35 10.99 -27.19
CA GLU A 364 6.58 11.75 -27.45
C GLU A 364 7.68 11.46 -26.43
N THR A 365 8.94 11.75 -26.78
CA THR A 365 10.02 11.92 -25.82
C THR A 365 10.35 13.40 -25.71
N SER A 366 10.19 13.97 -24.51
CA SER A 366 10.46 15.38 -24.24
C SER A 366 11.67 15.58 -23.35
N SER A 367 12.56 16.47 -23.79
CA SER A 367 13.66 17.02 -23.00
C SER A 367 13.38 18.45 -22.49
N ASN A 368 12.13 18.92 -22.64
CA ASN A 368 11.70 20.22 -22.16
C ASN A 368 11.48 20.20 -20.64
N VAL A 369 12.59 20.11 -19.92
CA VAL A 369 12.65 20.03 -18.46
C VAL A 369 12.87 21.43 -17.89
N ARG A 370 12.22 21.71 -16.75
CA ARG A 370 12.37 22.99 -16.03
C ARG A 370 13.84 23.26 -15.73
N THR A 371 14.25 24.51 -15.96
CA THR A 371 15.61 24.96 -15.63
C THR A 371 15.72 25.37 -14.16
N GLY A 372 16.94 25.29 -13.60
CA GLY A 372 17.22 25.60 -12.19
C GLY A 372 17.11 24.37 -11.28
N THR A 373 17.47 24.55 -10.00
CA THR A 373 17.51 23.47 -9.02
C THR A 373 16.11 23.11 -8.53
N ASN A 374 15.72 21.85 -8.66
CA ASN A 374 14.50 21.28 -8.09
C ASN A 374 14.80 19.87 -7.56
N ALA A 375 14.33 19.54 -6.36
CA ALA A 375 14.65 18.26 -5.72
C ALA A 375 14.13 17.04 -6.50
N ILE A 376 13.04 17.16 -7.26
CA ILE A 376 12.52 16.07 -8.11
C ILE A 376 13.37 15.92 -9.37
N LEU A 377 13.82 17.03 -9.97
CA LEU A 377 14.58 17.01 -11.23
C LEU A 377 16.10 16.83 -11.04
N ASN A 378 16.62 17.16 -9.85
CA ASN A 378 18.05 17.18 -9.53
C ASN A 378 18.33 16.55 -8.15
N GLY A 379 17.52 15.56 -7.75
CA GLY A 379 17.62 14.93 -6.44
C GLY A 379 18.78 13.95 -6.33
N SER A 380 18.80 13.22 -5.21
CA SER A 380 19.84 12.25 -4.85
C SER A 380 20.04 11.12 -5.86
N GLN A 381 19.04 10.85 -6.70
CA GLN A 381 19.06 9.79 -7.72
C GLN A 381 19.67 10.26 -9.05
N GLY A 382 20.03 11.54 -9.12
CA GLY A 382 20.63 12.18 -10.27
C GLY A 382 19.66 13.04 -11.06
N THR A 383 20.19 13.64 -12.13
CA THR A 383 19.45 14.60 -12.96
C THR A 383 18.47 13.92 -13.91
N VAL A 384 17.22 14.40 -13.91
CA VAL A 384 16.19 14.10 -14.90
C VAL A 384 16.39 15.00 -16.11
N THR A 385 16.58 14.41 -17.29
CA THR A 385 16.85 15.15 -18.53
C THR A 385 15.76 15.01 -19.58
N GLN A 386 14.92 13.99 -19.48
CA GLN A 386 13.85 13.72 -20.42
C GLN A 386 12.83 12.74 -19.83
N ILE A 387 11.63 12.71 -20.41
CA ILE A 387 10.58 11.72 -20.16
C ILE A 387 9.97 11.31 -21.50
N LYS A 388 9.60 10.04 -21.66
CA LYS A 388 8.88 9.54 -22.83
C LYS A 388 7.51 9.06 -22.43
N TYR A 389 6.50 9.54 -23.14
CA TYR A 389 5.14 9.04 -23.08
C TYR A 389 4.85 8.13 -24.27
N SER A 390 4.29 6.97 -23.98
CA SER A 390 3.89 5.96 -24.95
C SER A 390 2.39 5.85 -25.15
N ASN A 391 1.59 6.65 -24.43
CA ASN A 391 0.24 7.13 -24.77
C ASN A 391 -0.25 7.89 -23.53
N GLY A 392 0.13 9.14 -23.31
CA GLY A 392 -0.18 9.83 -22.04
C GLY A 392 -1.16 10.98 -22.18
N ALA A 393 -1.53 11.56 -21.04
CA ALA A 393 -2.28 12.80 -20.94
C ALA A 393 -1.37 13.98 -20.53
N THR A 394 -1.70 15.18 -21.00
CA THR A 394 -1.09 16.41 -20.46
C THR A 394 -1.78 16.88 -19.18
N ILE A 395 -1.10 17.74 -18.45
CA ILE A 395 -1.59 18.40 -17.24
C ILE A 395 -1.71 19.90 -17.52
N THR A 396 -2.80 20.49 -17.04
CA THR A 396 -3.01 21.94 -16.99
C THR A 396 -2.92 22.42 -15.54
N VAL A 397 -1.94 23.26 -15.25
CA VAL A 397 -1.78 23.93 -13.95
C VAL A 397 -2.65 25.17 -13.89
N ASN A 398 -3.54 25.22 -12.90
CA ASN A 398 -4.55 26.27 -12.77
C ASN A 398 -4.41 27.10 -11.48
N SER A 399 -3.42 26.77 -10.64
CA SER A 399 -3.12 27.51 -9.41
C SER A 399 -1.61 27.49 -9.12
N THR A 400 -1.12 28.51 -8.42
CA THR A 400 0.29 28.66 -8.05
C THR A 400 0.77 27.68 -6.99
N VAL A 401 -0.14 26.91 -6.37
CA VAL A 401 0.22 25.82 -5.46
C VAL A 401 0.93 24.68 -6.19
N ALA A 402 0.64 24.49 -7.48
CA ALA A 402 1.32 23.55 -8.35
C ALA A 402 2.48 24.21 -9.09
N THR A 403 3.53 23.42 -9.32
CA THR A 403 4.73 23.80 -10.06
C THR A 403 4.91 22.82 -11.23
N PRO A 404 4.77 23.27 -12.48
CA PRO A 404 5.17 22.50 -13.65
C PRO A 404 6.68 22.18 -13.67
N LEU A 405 7.03 20.96 -14.03
CA LEU A 405 8.40 20.43 -14.03
C LEU A 405 8.90 19.99 -15.41
N ILE A 406 8.03 19.38 -16.23
CA ILE A 406 8.37 18.92 -17.58
C ILE A 406 7.19 19.24 -18.49
N TRP A 407 7.44 19.66 -19.73
CA TRP A 407 6.41 19.99 -20.73
C TRP A 407 6.57 19.14 -21.98
N ARG A 408 5.58 19.18 -22.87
CA ARG A 408 5.74 18.70 -24.25
C ARG A 408 6.91 19.39 -24.94
N SER A 409 7.57 18.68 -25.86
CA SER A 409 8.83 19.08 -26.51
C SER A 409 8.73 20.43 -27.21
N THR A 410 7.60 20.69 -27.87
CA THR A 410 7.35 21.90 -28.68
C THR A 410 6.65 23.01 -27.89
N SER A 411 6.30 22.77 -26.62
CA SER A 411 5.57 23.74 -25.82
C SER A 411 6.49 24.78 -25.18
N THR A 412 6.00 26.01 -25.07
CA THR A 412 6.64 27.01 -24.20
C THR A 412 6.41 26.61 -22.75
N GLN A 413 7.43 26.71 -21.90
CA GLN A 413 7.28 26.44 -20.46
C GLN A 413 6.26 27.42 -19.86
N GLY A 414 5.16 26.86 -19.35
CA GLY A 414 4.02 27.61 -18.83
C GLY A 414 3.05 26.68 -18.09
N ASN A 415 1.76 27.00 -18.14
CA ASN A 415 0.74 26.30 -17.36
C ASN A 415 0.00 25.18 -18.10
N ALA A 416 0.19 25.05 -19.42
CA ALA A 416 -0.47 24.03 -20.24
C ALA A 416 0.56 23.07 -20.85
N ASN A 417 0.10 21.93 -21.34
CA ASN A 417 0.94 20.90 -21.97
C ASN A 417 2.07 20.40 -21.05
N VAL A 418 1.78 20.33 -19.75
CA VAL A 418 2.71 19.83 -18.73
C VAL A 418 2.66 18.30 -18.75
N LEU A 419 3.81 17.63 -18.59
CA LEU A 419 3.93 16.17 -18.48
C LEU A 419 4.14 15.75 -17.02
N CYS A 420 4.89 16.55 -16.26
CA CYS A 420 5.10 16.30 -14.83
C CYS A 420 4.95 17.60 -14.05
N ALA A 421 4.25 17.54 -12.91
CA ALA A 421 4.11 18.65 -11.99
C ALA A 421 4.23 18.17 -10.54
N SER A 422 4.60 19.09 -9.65
CA SER A 422 4.53 18.88 -8.20
C SER A 422 3.58 19.88 -7.56
N SER A 423 2.99 19.54 -6.41
CA SER A 423 2.13 20.43 -5.63
C SER A 423 2.29 20.17 -4.14
N THR A 424 1.59 20.96 -3.33
CA THR A 424 1.50 20.77 -1.87
C THR A 424 0.05 20.95 -1.42
N PHE A 425 -0.33 20.28 -0.34
CA PHE A 425 -1.60 20.54 0.31
C PHE A 425 -1.44 20.34 1.81
N GLY A 426 -1.79 21.36 2.60
CA GLY A 426 -1.43 21.41 4.01
C GLY A 426 0.09 21.27 4.20
N THR A 427 0.52 20.22 4.89
CA THR A 427 1.96 19.92 5.09
C THR A 427 2.49 18.77 4.23
N GLY A 428 1.65 18.24 3.34
CA GLY A 428 1.99 17.15 2.42
C GLY A 428 2.49 17.63 1.06
N ARG A 429 2.90 16.65 0.28
CA ARG A 429 3.55 16.82 -1.02
C ARG A 429 2.83 15.96 -2.06
N VAL A 430 2.74 16.45 -3.30
CA VAL A 430 2.09 15.73 -4.40
C VAL A 430 2.99 15.79 -5.62
N VAL A 431 3.11 14.69 -6.35
CA VAL A 431 3.69 14.64 -7.70
C VAL A 431 2.66 14.00 -8.62
N VAL A 432 2.55 14.52 -9.84
CA VAL A 432 1.71 13.96 -10.89
C VAL A 432 2.52 13.73 -12.17
N VAL A 433 2.34 12.57 -12.79
CA VAL A 433 2.83 12.19 -14.12
C VAL A 433 1.63 11.71 -14.94
N GLY A 434 1.49 12.17 -16.17
CA GLY A 434 0.36 11.86 -17.05
C GLY A 434 0.47 10.57 -17.89
N ASP A 435 1.44 9.69 -17.63
CA ASP A 435 1.58 8.40 -18.33
C ASP A 435 2.20 7.38 -17.37
N SER A 436 1.70 6.14 -17.40
CA SER A 436 2.19 4.99 -16.64
C SER A 436 3.41 4.30 -17.27
N SER A 437 3.58 4.41 -18.59
CA SER A 437 4.68 3.78 -19.33
C SER A 437 6.10 4.15 -18.86
N PRO A 438 6.40 5.36 -18.32
CA PRO A 438 7.68 5.63 -17.69
C PRO A 438 8.00 4.78 -16.46
N ALA A 439 6.98 4.29 -15.75
CA ALA A 439 7.14 3.48 -14.54
C ALA A 439 7.20 1.97 -14.85
N ASP A 440 6.58 1.53 -15.94
CA ASP A 440 6.51 0.14 -16.39
C ASP A 440 7.91 -0.47 -16.57
N ASP A 441 8.18 -1.60 -15.94
CA ASP A 441 9.45 -2.30 -16.04
C ASP A 441 9.43 -3.52 -16.97
N GLY A 442 8.32 -3.76 -17.65
CA GLY A 442 8.13 -4.87 -18.57
C GLY A 442 7.90 -6.20 -17.87
N THR A 443 7.67 -6.21 -16.55
CA THR A 443 7.23 -7.39 -15.80
C THR A 443 5.72 -7.36 -15.57
N GLY A 444 5.07 -8.52 -15.61
CA GLY A 444 3.62 -8.58 -15.44
C GLY A 444 3.11 -10.02 -15.48
N SER A 445 1.82 -10.14 -15.17
CA SER A 445 1.04 -11.37 -15.20
C SER A 445 1.09 -12.03 -16.59
N PRO A 446 1.11 -13.37 -16.67
CA PRO A 446 1.08 -14.07 -17.95
C PRO A 446 -0.12 -13.64 -18.82
N GLY A 447 0.16 -13.18 -20.04
CA GLY A 447 -0.85 -12.72 -20.98
C GLY A 447 -0.95 -11.20 -21.10
N ASN A 448 -0.39 -10.45 -20.15
CA ASN A 448 -0.31 -9.00 -20.23
C ASN A 448 0.80 -8.56 -21.20
N THR A 449 0.55 -7.45 -21.90
CA THR A 449 1.54 -6.80 -22.76
C THR A 449 2.04 -5.53 -22.08
N VAL A 450 3.14 -5.68 -21.35
CA VAL A 450 3.86 -4.62 -20.62
C VAL A 450 5.21 -4.32 -21.29
N TYR A 451 5.80 -3.17 -21.02
CA TYR A 451 6.98 -2.65 -21.72
C TYR A 451 8.04 -2.10 -20.75
N PRO A 452 9.35 -2.24 -21.03
CA PRO A 452 10.41 -1.88 -20.09
C PRO A 452 10.72 -0.37 -20.04
N GLY A 453 9.72 0.49 -19.89
CA GLY A 453 9.86 1.95 -19.86
C GLY A 453 10.78 2.46 -18.75
N TRP A 454 10.77 1.85 -17.57
CA TRP A 454 11.64 2.15 -16.42
C TRP A 454 13.11 2.22 -16.81
N THR A 455 13.55 1.28 -17.67
CA THR A 455 14.92 1.16 -18.14
C THR A 455 15.14 1.70 -19.55
N GLU A 456 14.07 1.94 -20.32
CA GLU A 456 14.14 2.47 -21.68
C GLU A 456 14.89 3.81 -21.73
N ILE A 457 14.62 4.67 -20.75
CA ILE A 457 15.28 5.95 -20.59
C ILE A 457 15.78 6.06 -19.16
N ALA A 458 17.10 6.25 -18.99
CA ALA A 458 17.72 6.36 -17.66
C ALA A 458 17.14 7.47 -16.78
N SER A 459 16.47 8.47 -17.35
CA SER A 459 15.79 9.55 -16.61
C SER A 459 14.44 9.14 -16.00
N HIS A 460 13.82 8.05 -16.46
CA HIS A 460 12.55 7.56 -15.92
C HIS A 460 12.69 7.09 -14.47
N ALA A 461 13.59 6.13 -14.21
CA ALA A 461 13.90 5.68 -12.86
C ALA A 461 14.33 6.84 -11.93
N LYS A 462 15.12 7.79 -12.44
CA LYS A 462 15.56 8.98 -11.68
C LYS A 462 14.39 9.87 -11.27
N LEU A 463 13.45 10.11 -12.19
CA LEU A 463 12.27 10.93 -11.93
C LEU A 463 11.41 10.30 -10.84
N HIS A 464 11.06 9.01 -10.98
CA HIS A 464 10.24 8.30 -10.00
C HIS A 464 10.93 8.24 -8.64
N MET A 465 12.21 7.87 -8.59
CA MET A 465 12.92 7.75 -7.32
C MET A 465 13.15 9.12 -6.66
N ASN A 466 13.51 10.18 -7.40
CA ASN A 466 13.61 11.52 -6.82
C ASN A 466 12.24 12.03 -6.33
N ALA A 467 11.16 11.80 -7.07
CA ALA A 467 9.81 12.14 -6.65
C ALA A 467 9.41 11.38 -5.39
N SER A 468 9.62 10.06 -5.33
CA SER A 468 9.38 9.24 -4.13
C SER A 468 10.10 9.77 -2.89
N LEU A 469 11.40 10.07 -3.00
CA LEU A 469 12.20 10.56 -1.89
C LEU A 469 11.78 11.97 -1.45
N TRP A 470 11.41 12.83 -2.40
CA TRP A 470 10.88 14.15 -2.10
C TRP A 470 9.50 14.05 -1.41
N LEU A 471 8.60 13.20 -1.90
CA LEU A 471 7.31 12.92 -1.25
C LEU A 471 7.50 12.42 0.19
N ALA A 472 8.50 11.56 0.40
CA ALA A 472 8.83 11.00 1.72
C ALA A 472 9.61 11.96 2.65
N LYS A 473 9.87 13.21 2.21
CA LYS A 473 10.61 14.26 2.92
C LYS A 473 12.05 13.88 3.27
N LEU A 474 12.70 13.16 2.36
CA LEU A 474 14.11 12.76 2.46
C LEU A 474 15.05 13.70 1.68
N GLN A 475 14.49 14.65 0.93
CA GLN A 475 15.19 15.70 0.21
C GLN A 475 14.36 16.97 0.05
#